data_AF-A0A938SC20-F1
#
_entry.id   AF-A0A938SC20-F1
#
_cell.length_a   1.000
_cell.length_b   1.000
_cell.length_c   1.000
_cell.angle_alpha   90.00
_cell.angle_beta   90.00
_cell.angle_gamma   90.00
#
_symmetry.space_group_name_H-M   'P 1'
#
loop_
_entity.id
_entity.type
_entity.pdbx_description
1 polymer ?
#
loop_
_entity_poly.entity_id
_entity_poly.type
_entity_poly.pdbx_seq_one_letter_code
_entity_poly.pdbx_strand_id
1 'polypeptide(L)'
;MPAICLAVASVVLCFLVTAVGAAEGLPPWASKIRADHPRLFFNRDTWPAVRERALGAEKAWYEDIKKRVDNLLRATANVAAPEAKDLGPESAWAAFVYLMTTDRQYLDLAKKALETSLRFYEKCYEERKSVNWYSTTRVHATLTWDWLYNDLTEAERKEYLSRLVQALQKVYTAMPRIHRENLSGYTTGFYGATNCKWFVGCAALGSGIEEKLTTDWLIWGYNENMRMLEHRKKACGDDGGSATPTLGYAFGAYPWAEQNFFYTWLSATGENISPNWPHSAWMANYVIWNWIETGGPPLEFGYGDTPHTTNALTASQLYSHSANIRHLFGKAAPDAAALARHIQDLVSNKSFTTNWFIYPFLLTDLEQSPPPLKPDRLPHGRHFENMGQIFMRSGAGPDDTYCLFTAGGILAQHRHFDALNFVIYHKGHLALDSGTRHNEFVNGQHLANYYAQTVAHNCVLIHQPGKPPAAYWGGKVEGNHGGQHKQLGSVVKAFETNDQFVYAAADATACYLHGPVKREGLPDLPEKATLVTRQLVFLMPKHFVIFDRVTSTDAAYKKDWLLHTAHEPRIEGQTIRADHVKGRMFCRTLLPEDASLTPVGGPGKEFWAAGKNWNIVKDGLKPENL
;
A
#
# COMPACT_ATOMS: atom_id res chain seq x y z
N MET A 1 -36.81 52.82 22.05
CA MET A 1 -35.34 52.87 21.87
C MET A 1 -34.71 51.81 22.75
N PRO A 2 -34.39 50.65 22.17
CA PRO A 2 -33.02 50.10 22.09
C PRO A 2 -32.72 49.60 20.65
N ALA A 3 -31.52 49.80 20.06
CA ALA A 3 -30.22 49.16 20.33
C ALA A 3 -30.20 47.65 19.98
N ILE A 4 -30.05 47.33 18.68
CA ILE A 4 -28.83 46.80 18.02
C ILE A 4 -28.59 45.30 18.31
N CYS A 5 -29.02 44.46 17.36
CA CYS A 5 -28.54 43.09 17.18
C CYS A 5 -27.38 43.10 16.16
N LEU A 6 -26.19 42.66 16.55
CA LEU A 6 -25.12 42.27 15.62
C LEU A 6 -25.45 40.89 15.05
N ALA A 7 -25.80 40.83 13.76
CA ALA A 7 -25.85 39.60 12.99
C ALA A 7 -24.46 39.35 12.36
N VAL A 8 -23.84 38.24 12.72
CA VAL A 8 -22.63 37.72 12.07
C VAL A 8 -23.03 37.16 10.70
N ALA A 9 -22.57 37.81 9.63
CA ALA A 9 -22.79 37.36 8.26
C ALA A 9 -21.89 36.15 7.94
N SER A 10 -22.50 34.99 7.74
CA SER A 10 -21.84 33.81 7.17
C SER A 10 -21.56 34.06 5.69
N VAL A 11 -20.29 34.22 5.33
CA VAL A 11 -19.83 34.23 3.93
C VAL A 11 -19.94 32.81 3.38
N VAL A 12 -20.99 32.55 2.62
CA VAL A 12 -21.09 31.38 1.75
C VAL A 12 -20.25 31.68 0.51
N LEU A 13 -19.06 31.08 0.44
CA LEU A 13 -18.23 31.12 -0.77
C LEU A 13 -18.85 30.18 -1.82
N CYS A 14 -19.78 30.71 -2.62
CA CYS A 14 -20.24 30.05 -3.84
C CYS A 14 -19.06 30.00 -4.83
N PHE A 15 -18.46 28.84 -5.01
CA PHE A 15 -17.59 28.58 -6.16
C PHE A 15 -18.46 28.61 -7.43
N LEU A 16 -18.50 29.77 -8.08
CA LEU A 16 -18.91 29.92 -9.46
C LEU A 16 -17.92 29.13 -10.32
N VAL A 17 -18.32 27.92 -10.72
CA VAL A 17 -17.73 27.22 -11.86
C VAL A 17 -18.09 28.03 -13.10
N THR A 18 -17.19 28.90 -13.53
CA THR A 18 -17.27 29.51 -14.85
C THR A 18 -17.02 28.42 -15.88
N ALA A 19 -18.09 27.92 -16.48
CA ALA A 19 -18.04 27.16 -17.71
C ALA A 19 -17.49 28.08 -18.82
N VAL A 20 -16.19 27.98 -19.09
CA VAL A 20 -15.59 28.53 -20.31
C VAL A 20 -15.68 27.45 -21.37
N GLY A 21 -16.60 27.62 -22.31
CA GLY A 21 -16.55 26.93 -23.59
C GLY A 21 -15.53 27.63 -24.49
N ALA A 22 -14.47 26.92 -24.84
CA ALA A 22 -13.61 27.19 -25.99
C ALA A 22 -12.87 25.88 -26.33
N ALA A 23 -12.66 25.60 -27.61
CA ALA A 23 -11.91 24.44 -28.07
C ALA A 23 -10.47 24.50 -27.54
N GLU A 24 -10.13 23.71 -26.51
CA GLU A 24 -8.77 23.60 -26.02
C GLU A 24 -8.04 22.49 -26.79
N GLY A 25 -7.02 22.89 -27.55
CA GLY A 25 -6.08 21.94 -28.15
C GLY A 25 -5.35 21.12 -27.09
N LEU A 26 -4.70 20.04 -27.53
CA LEU A 26 -3.89 19.20 -26.65
C LEU A 26 -2.85 20.04 -25.88
N PRO A 27 -2.63 19.78 -24.57
CA PRO A 27 -1.59 20.46 -23.82
C PRO A 27 -0.21 20.33 -24.48
N PRO A 28 0.72 21.30 -24.32
CA PRO A 28 2.02 21.27 -24.98
C PRO A 28 2.82 19.98 -24.74
N TRP A 29 2.72 19.39 -23.55
CA TRP A 29 3.41 18.14 -23.23
C TRP A 29 2.92 16.96 -24.08
N ALA A 30 1.67 16.96 -24.54
CA ALA A 30 1.11 15.85 -25.31
C ALA A 30 1.75 15.76 -26.70
N SER A 31 2.25 16.89 -27.24
CA SER A 31 3.02 16.93 -28.49
C SER A 31 4.36 16.19 -28.42
N LYS A 32 4.85 15.89 -27.19
CA LYS A 32 6.03 15.05 -26.99
C LYS A 32 5.74 13.57 -27.22
N ILE A 33 4.48 13.15 -27.16
CA ILE A 33 4.12 11.75 -27.37
C ILE A 33 4.33 11.41 -28.85
N ARG A 34 5.14 10.39 -29.11
CA ARG A 34 5.40 9.88 -30.45
C ARG A 34 4.10 9.44 -31.15
N ALA A 35 4.03 9.67 -32.46
CA ALA A 35 2.86 9.34 -33.28
C ALA A 35 2.82 7.86 -33.70
N ASP A 36 3.97 7.19 -33.75
CA ASP A 36 4.07 5.79 -34.15
C ASP A 36 3.90 4.84 -32.96
N HIS A 37 3.60 3.59 -33.29
CA HIS A 37 3.42 2.48 -32.37
C HIS A 37 4.50 1.40 -32.58
N PRO A 38 4.89 0.64 -31.54
CA PRO A 38 4.42 0.71 -30.16
C PRO A 38 4.90 1.95 -29.41
N ARG A 39 4.21 2.34 -28.34
CA ARG A 39 4.62 3.46 -27.47
C ARG A 39 4.38 3.26 -25.98
N LEU A 40 3.74 2.15 -25.58
CA LEU A 40 3.63 1.76 -24.18
C LEU A 40 4.74 0.76 -23.81
N PHE A 41 5.56 1.13 -22.81
CA PHE A 41 6.71 0.43 -22.23
C PHE A 41 7.95 0.32 -23.11
N PHE A 42 7.79 0.13 -24.41
CA PHE A 42 8.86 0.22 -25.40
C PHE A 42 8.31 0.84 -26.68
N ASN A 43 9.22 1.13 -27.60
CA ASN A 43 8.91 1.75 -28.88
C ASN A 43 9.86 1.24 -29.97
N ARG A 44 9.68 1.69 -31.22
CA ARG A 44 10.52 1.24 -32.34
C ARG A 44 12.03 1.42 -32.08
N ASP A 45 12.43 2.48 -31.40
CA ASP A 45 13.84 2.84 -31.21
C ASP A 45 14.47 2.07 -30.05
N THR A 46 13.68 1.72 -29.04
CA THR A 46 14.10 0.94 -27.84
C THR A 46 13.92 -0.56 -28.02
N TRP A 47 13.08 -0.99 -28.97
CA TRP A 47 12.78 -2.41 -29.25
C TRP A 47 14.02 -3.28 -29.49
N PRO A 48 15.06 -2.85 -30.25
CA PRO A 48 16.26 -3.67 -30.44
C PRO A 48 16.92 -4.09 -29.12
N ALA A 49 17.06 -3.18 -28.16
CA ALA A 49 17.66 -3.47 -26.85
C ALA A 49 16.76 -4.34 -25.97
N VAL A 50 15.44 -4.13 -26.03
CA VAL A 50 14.45 -4.98 -25.35
C VAL A 50 14.52 -6.42 -25.88
N ARG A 51 14.56 -6.58 -27.20
CA ARG A 51 14.69 -7.87 -27.89
C ARG A 51 16.02 -8.55 -27.57
N GLU A 52 17.12 -7.82 -27.59
CA GLU A 52 18.44 -8.32 -27.22
C GLU A 52 18.44 -8.86 -25.78
N ARG A 53 17.90 -8.08 -24.83
CA ARG A 53 17.81 -8.51 -23.44
C ARG A 53 16.93 -9.75 -23.26
N ALA A 54 15.79 -9.82 -23.94
CA ALA A 54 14.89 -10.97 -23.93
C ALA A 54 15.51 -12.24 -24.54
N LEU A 55 16.39 -12.13 -25.54
CA LEU A 55 17.09 -13.27 -26.15
C LEU A 55 18.44 -13.59 -25.47
N GLY A 56 18.97 -12.67 -24.68
CA GLY A 56 20.23 -12.76 -23.95
C GLY A 56 20.01 -12.93 -22.45
N ALA A 57 20.24 -11.85 -21.69
CA ALA A 57 20.27 -11.87 -20.22
C ALA A 57 18.99 -12.43 -19.57
N GLU A 58 17.83 -12.21 -20.19
CA GLU A 58 16.52 -12.64 -19.65
C GLU A 58 15.88 -13.76 -20.49
N LYS A 59 16.70 -14.54 -21.21
CA LYS A 59 16.23 -15.64 -22.07
C LYS A 59 15.37 -16.65 -21.33
N ALA A 60 15.78 -17.05 -20.12
CA ALA A 60 15.02 -18.02 -19.32
C ALA A 60 13.61 -17.49 -18.96
N TRP A 61 13.49 -16.20 -18.65
CA TRP A 61 12.21 -15.55 -18.39
C TRP A 61 11.35 -15.49 -19.65
N TYR A 62 11.93 -15.10 -20.79
CA TYR A 62 11.25 -15.11 -22.09
C TYR A 62 10.74 -16.50 -22.47
N GLU A 63 11.55 -17.54 -22.27
CA GLU A 63 11.17 -18.94 -22.56
C GLU A 63 10.02 -19.43 -21.67
N ASP A 64 9.96 -19.05 -20.39
CA ASP A 64 8.81 -19.38 -19.52
C ASP A 64 7.52 -18.70 -20.02
N ILE A 65 7.60 -17.41 -20.36
CA ILE A 65 6.45 -16.68 -20.94
C ILE A 65 6.01 -17.31 -22.25
N LYS A 66 6.95 -17.61 -23.16
CA LYS A 66 6.64 -18.28 -24.43
C LYS A 66 5.99 -19.64 -24.20
N LYS A 67 6.48 -20.43 -23.25
CA LYS A 67 5.89 -21.73 -22.90
C LYS A 67 4.42 -21.59 -22.44
N ARG A 68 4.09 -20.55 -21.66
CA ARG A 68 2.70 -20.25 -21.27
C ARG A 68 1.83 -19.89 -22.48
N VAL A 69 2.36 -19.08 -23.40
CA VAL A 69 1.70 -18.74 -24.66
C VAL A 69 1.47 -19.99 -25.51
N ASP A 70 2.47 -20.86 -25.65
CA ASP A 70 2.37 -22.13 -26.39
C ASP A 70 1.32 -23.08 -25.77
N ASN A 71 1.22 -23.11 -24.44
CA ASN A 71 0.18 -23.87 -23.74
C ASN A 71 -1.22 -23.33 -24.04
N LEU A 72 -1.41 -22.01 -24.02
CA LEU A 72 -2.69 -21.39 -24.35
C LEU A 72 -3.06 -21.59 -25.82
N LEU A 73 -2.08 -21.52 -26.72
CA LEU A 73 -2.27 -21.80 -28.13
C LEU A 73 -2.82 -23.21 -28.35
N ARG A 74 -2.19 -24.22 -27.73
CA ARG A 74 -2.68 -25.62 -27.78
C ARG A 74 -4.08 -25.76 -27.20
N ALA A 75 -4.34 -25.11 -26.06
CA ALA A 75 -5.64 -25.17 -25.39
C ALA A 75 -6.78 -24.52 -26.19
N THR A 76 -6.47 -23.60 -27.11
CA THR A 76 -7.47 -22.81 -27.86
C THR A 76 -7.47 -23.08 -29.36
N ALA A 77 -6.64 -24.00 -29.86
CA ALA A 77 -6.48 -24.30 -31.28
C ALA A 77 -7.80 -24.65 -31.98
N ASN A 78 -8.64 -25.49 -31.34
CA ASN A 78 -9.91 -25.96 -31.90
C ASN A 78 -11.13 -25.21 -31.33
N VAL A 79 -10.92 -24.09 -30.66
CA VAL A 79 -11.99 -23.28 -30.06
C VAL A 79 -12.07 -21.96 -30.82
N ALA A 80 -13.08 -21.84 -31.69
CA ALA A 80 -13.29 -20.63 -32.49
C ALA A 80 -13.63 -19.43 -31.61
N ALA A 81 -14.56 -19.60 -30.68
CA ALA A 81 -14.97 -18.58 -29.71
C ALA A 81 -14.95 -19.17 -28.29
N PRO A 82 -13.87 -18.96 -27.51
CA PRO A 82 -13.80 -19.43 -26.12
C PRO A 82 -14.89 -18.83 -25.24
N GLU A 83 -15.15 -19.40 -24.06
CA GLU A 83 -15.97 -18.73 -23.06
C GLU A 83 -15.34 -17.38 -22.66
N ALA A 84 -16.17 -16.36 -22.42
CA ALA A 84 -15.71 -15.05 -21.98
C ALA A 84 -14.93 -15.19 -20.66
N LYS A 85 -13.66 -14.75 -20.68
CA LYS A 85 -12.73 -14.80 -19.55
C LYS A 85 -11.75 -13.64 -19.65
N ASP A 86 -11.31 -13.11 -18.49
CA ASP A 86 -10.20 -12.16 -18.46
C ASP A 86 -8.91 -12.86 -18.89
N LEU A 87 -8.45 -12.54 -20.11
CA LEU A 87 -7.20 -13.01 -20.72
C LEU A 87 -6.31 -11.83 -21.12
N GLY A 88 -6.48 -10.67 -20.46
CA GLY A 88 -5.71 -9.47 -20.76
C GLY A 88 -4.19 -9.67 -20.68
N PRO A 89 -3.65 -10.31 -19.62
CA PRO A 89 -2.23 -10.64 -19.54
C PRO A 89 -1.78 -11.56 -20.68
N GLU A 90 -2.54 -12.63 -20.95
CA GLU A 90 -2.23 -13.62 -21.97
C GLU A 90 -2.23 -13.04 -23.39
N SER A 91 -3.13 -12.09 -23.69
CA SER A 91 -3.13 -11.39 -24.97
C SER A 91 -1.87 -10.56 -25.18
N ALA A 92 -1.39 -9.87 -24.13
CA ALA A 92 -0.14 -9.13 -24.19
C ALA A 92 1.09 -10.05 -24.29
N TRP A 93 1.09 -11.20 -23.61
CA TRP A 93 2.15 -12.19 -23.74
C TRP A 93 2.24 -12.73 -25.18
N ALA A 94 1.10 -13.08 -25.78
CA ALA A 94 1.03 -13.55 -27.15
C ALA A 94 1.47 -12.45 -28.15
N ALA A 95 1.06 -11.20 -27.94
CA ALA A 95 1.51 -10.06 -28.75
C ALA A 95 3.04 -9.87 -28.66
N PHE A 96 3.62 -9.95 -27.47
CA PHE A 96 5.06 -9.86 -27.30
C PHE A 96 5.80 -11.00 -28.00
N VAL A 97 5.33 -12.24 -27.86
CA VAL A 97 5.91 -13.40 -28.55
C VAL A 97 5.79 -13.25 -30.07
N TYR A 98 4.68 -12.73 -30.58
CA TYR A 98 4.53 -12.39 -31.99
C TYR A 98 5.58 -11.37 -32.44
N LEU A 99 5.78 -10.26 -31.71
CA LEU A 99 6.80 -9.27 -32.06
C LEU A 99 8.23 -9.85 -32.07
N MET A 100 8.50 -10.85 -31.21
CA MET A 100 9.81 -11.51 -31.14
C MET A 100 10.05 -12.51 -32.28
N THR A 101 8.99 -13.16 -32.76
CA THR A 101 9.06 -14.32 -33.67
C THR A 101 8.55 -14.06 -35.08
N THR A 102 7.66 -13.08 -35.24
CA THR A 102 6.85 -12.78 -36.44
C THR A 102 5.93 -13.92 -36.90
N ASP A 103 5.74 -14.94 -36.07
CA ASP A 103 4.90 -16.09 -36.42
C ASP A 103 3.40 -15.78 -36.19
N ARG A 104 2.63 -15.83 -37.27
CA ARG A 104 1.21 -15.41 -37.32
C ARG A 104 0.32 -16.17 -36.34
N GLN A 105 0.67 -17.39 -35.93
CA GLN A 105 -0.14 -18.12 -34.95
C GLN A 105 -0.23 -17.39 -33.60
N TYR A 106 0.81 -16.63 -33.23
CA TYR A 106 0.80 -15.83 -32.00
C TYR A 106 0.02 -14.53 -32.15
N LEU A 107 0.02 -13.93 -33.35
CA LEU A 107 -0.85 -12.79 -33.67
C LEU A 107 -2.33 -13.18 -33.55
N ASP A 108 -2.70 -14.31 -34.15
CA ASP A 108 -4.07 -14.81 -34.11
C ASP A 108 -4.50 -15.17 -32.69
N LEU A 109 -3.59 -15.74 -31.90
CA LEU A 109 -3.82 -16.00 -30.48
C LEU A 109 -4.01 -14.71 -29.67
N ALA A 110 -3.17 -13.70 -29.89
CA ALA A 110 -3.26 -12.42 -29.19
C ALA A 110 -4.60 -11.73 -29.47
N LYS A 111 -5.05 -11.73 -30.73
CA LYS A 111 -6.36 -11.23 -31.16
C LYS A 111 -7.50 -12.01 -30.50
N LYS A 112 -7.44 -13.35 -30.52
CA LYS A 112 -8.44 -14.23 -29.89
C LYS A 112 -8.54 -13.98 -28.37
N ALA A 113 -7.41 -13.83 -27.69
CA ALA A 113 -7.36 -13.57 -26.25
C ALA A 113 -7.87 -12.16 -25.89
N LEU A 114 -7.52 -11.15 -26.70
CA LEU A 114 -8.04 -9.78 -26.55
C LEU A 114 -9.56 -9.75 -26.71
N GLU A 115 -10.09 -10.35 -27.78
CA GLU A 115 -11.53 -10.46 -28.03
C GLU A 115 -12.26 -11.18 -26.90
N THR A 116 -11.68 -12.26 -26.38
CA THR A 116 -12.23 -13.01 -25.25
C THR A 116 -12.30 -12.17 -23.98
N SER A 117 -11.31 -11.30 -23.76
CA SER A 117 -11.29 -10.36 -22.63
C SER A 117 -12.32 -9.25 -22.78
N LEU A 118 -12.50 -8.70 -23.99
CA LEU A 118 -13.50 -7.66 -24.26
C LEU A 118 -14.92 -8.17 -23.96
N ARG A 119 -15.27 -9.37 -24.43
CA ARG A 119 -16.54 -10.03 -24.08
C ARG A 119 -16.70 -10.24 -22.57
N PHE A 120 -15.60 -10.55 -21.87
CA PHE A 120 -15.63 -10.70 -20.43
C PHE A 120 -15.89 -9.37 -19.71
N TYR A 121 -15.26 -8.28 -20.15
CA TYR A 121 -15.47 -6.96 -19.58
C TYR A 121 -16.91 -6.49 -19.75
N GLU A 122 -17.49 -6.72 -20.93
CA GLU A 122 -18.90 -6.45 -21.24
C GLU A 122 -19.83 -7.26 -20.33
N LYS A 123 -19.60 -8.58 -20.23
CA LYS A 123 -20.37 -9.49 -19.35
C LYS A 123 -20.29 -9.07 -17.88
N CYS A 124 -19.11 -8.72 -17.37
CA CYS A 124 -18.95 -8.25 -15.99
C CYS A 124 -19.80 -7.01 -15.71
N TYR A 125 -19.82 -6.05 -16.64
CA TYR A 125 -20.65 -4.86 -16.50
C TYR A 125 -22.15 -5.20 -16.50
N GLU A 126 -22.60 -6.05 -17.42
CA GLU A 126 -24.00 -6.51 -17.52
C GLU A 126 -24.45 -7.19 -16.22
N GLU A 127 -23.58 -8.01 -15.62
CA GLU A 127 -23.82 -8.69 -14.35
C GLU A 127 -23.58 -7.80 -13.12
N ARG A 128 -23.18 -6.53 -13.30
CA ARG A 128 -22.78 -5.59 -12.23
C ARG A 128 -21.72 -6.16 -11.29
N LYS A 129 -20.71 -6.81 -11.87
CA LYS A 129 -19.54 -7.36 -11.18
C LYS A 129 -18.27 -6.64 -11.60
N SER A 130 -17.35 -6.47 -10.66
CA SER A 130 -16.00 -6.00 -10.98
C SER A 130 -15.26 -7.04 -11.82
N VAL A 131 -14.58 -6.61 -12.89
CA VAL A 131 -13.71 -7.48 -13.69
C VAL A 131 -12.59 -8.05 -12.83
N ASN A 132 -11.85 -7.16 -12.17
CA ASN A 132 -10.75 -7.49 -11.26
C ASN A 132 -10.44 -6.26 -10.41
N TRP A 133 -10.11 -6.48 -9.13
CA TRP A 133 -9.72 -5.45 -8.19
C TRP A 133 -8.55 -4.58 -8.66
N TYR A 134 -7.64 -5.15 -9.46
CA TYR A 134 -6.49 -4.46 -10.06
C TYR A 134 -6.72 -4.22 -11.55
N SER A 135 -6.37 -3.03 -12.06
CA SER A 135 -6.42 -2.62 -13.47
C SER A 135 -5.47 -3.36 -14.40
N THR A 136 -4.50 -4.10 -13.85
CA THR A 136 -3.39 -4.72 -14.58
C THR A 136 -3.85 -5.45 -15.84
N THR A 137 -4.92 -6.26 -15.77
CA THR A 137 -5.41 -7.03 -16.94
C THR A 137 -5.94 -6.13 -18.06
N ARG A 138 -6.67 -5.07 -17.74
CA ARG A 138 -7.14 -4.07 -18.73
C ARG A 138 -5.99 -3.25 -19.31
N VAL A 139 -4.97 -2.97 -18.51
CA VAL A 139 -3.75 -2.35 -19.04
C VAL A 139 -3.06 -3.29 -20.04
N HIS A 140 -2.91 -4.58 -19.74
CA HIS A 140 -2.33 -5.55 -20.69
C HIS A 140 -3.18 -5.69 -21.98
N ALA A 141 -4.50 -5.63 -21.88
CA ALA A 141 -5.36 -5.55 -23.07
C ALA A 141 -5.09 -4.30 -23.92
N THR A 142 -4.81 -3.15 -23.27
CA THR A 142 -4.37 -1.92 -23.95
C THR A 142 -2.99 -2.09 -24.60
N LEU A 143 -2.05 -2.75 -23.91
CA LEU A 143 -0.71 -3.06 -24.46
C LEU A 143 -0.81 -3.92 -25.71
N THR A 144 -1.69 -4.93 -25.71
CA THR A 144 -1.91 -5.79 -26.88
C THR A 144 -2.30 -4.97 -28.09
N TRP A 145 -3.23 -4.03 -27.92
CA TRP A 145 -3.66 -3.15 -29.01
C TRP A 145 -2.53 -2.22 -29.47
N ASP A 146 -1.80 -1.60 -28.53
CA ASP A 146 -0.68 -0.70 -28.84
C ASP A 146 0.45 -1.42 -29.60
N TRP A 147 0.79 -2.62 -29.14
CA TRP A 147 1.91 -3.40 -29.68
C TRP A 147 1.61 -4.03 -31.04
N LEU A 148 0.35 -4.37 -31.29
CA LEU A 148 -0.11 -4.94 -32.56
C LEU A 148 -0.68 -3.90 -33.53
N TYR A 149 -0.62 -2.60 -33.20
CA TYR A 149 -1.26 -1.55 -33.98
C TYR A 149 -0.95 -1.62 -35.48
N ASN A 150 0.30 -1.91 -35.85
CA ASN A 150 0.74 -1.98 -37.24
C ASN A 150 0.31 -3.28 -37.96
N ASP A 151 -0.10 -4.31 -37.21
CA ASP A 151 -0.50 -5.63 -37.69
C ASP A 151 -2.02 -5.84 -37.66
N LEU A 152 -2.75 -4.95 -36.99
CA LEU A 152 -4.20 -4.92 -36.97
C LEU A 152 -4.74 -4.14 -38.18
N THR A 153 -5.79 -4.66 -38.80
CA THR A 153 -6.56 -3.91 -39.80
C THR A 153 -7.18 -2.67 -39.17
N GLU A 154 -7.56 -1.68 -39.98
CA GLU A 154 -8.25 -0.48 -39.46
C GLU A 154 -9.56 -0.83 -38.73
N ALA A 155 -10.30 -1.83 -39.26
CA ALA A 155 -11.52 -2.33 -38.63
C ALA A 155 -11.25 -2.94 -37.25
N GLU A 156 -10.23 -3.80 -37.14
CA GLU A 156 -9.84 -4.42 -35.86
C GLU A 156 -9.34 -3.37 -34.86
N ARG A 157 -8.54 -2.39 -35.33
CA ARG A 157 -8.09 -1.28 -34.48
C ARG A 157 -9.27 -0.53 -33.87
N LYS A 158 -10.24 -0.15 -34.72
CA LYS A 158 -11.44 0.57 -34.29
C LYS A 158 -12.30 -0.26 -33.35
N GLU A 159 -12.57 -1.51 -33.71
CA GLU A 159 -13.44 -2.40 -32.93
C GLU A 159 -12.89 -2.65 -31.53
N TYR A 160 -11.65 -3.13 -31.42
CA TYR A 160 -11.09 -3.55 -30.14
C TYR A 160 -10.92 -2.38 -29.17
N LEU A 161 -10.39 -1.24 -29.65
CA LEU A 161 -10.17 -0.08 -28.78
C LEU A 161 -11.49 0.59 -28.38
N SER A 162 -12.45 0.73 -29.31
CA SER A 162 -13.77 1.28 -28.98
C SER A 162 -14.45 0.42 -27.90
N ARG A 163 -14.48 -0.91 -28.06
CA ARG A 163 -15.08 -1.80 -27.04
C ARG A 163 -14.38 -1.71 -25.69
N LEU A 164 -13.04 -1.64 -25.66
CA LEU A 164 -12.28 -1.44 -24.42
C LEU A 164 -12.65 -0.11 -23.74
N VAL A 165 -12.66 0.98 -24.50
CA VAL A 165 -13.02 2.32 -24.01
C VAL A 165 -14.45 2.33 -23.47
N GLN A 166 -15.41 1.78 -24.22
CA GLN A 166 -16.81 1.74 -23.80
C GLN A 166 -17.02 0.88 -22.54
N ALA A 167 -16.33 -0.27 -22.43
CA ALA A 167 -16.39 -1.10 -21.22
C ALA A 167 -15.86 -0.35 -19.99
N LEU A 168 -14.73 0.36 -20.11
CA LEU A 168 -14.17 1.17 -19.02
C LEU A 168 -15.08 2.36 -18.68
N GLN A 169 -15.61 3.05 -19.69
CA GLN A 169 -16.49 4.20 -19.49
C GLN A 169 -17.76 3.80 -18.73
N LYS A 170 -18.37 2.68 -19.11
CA LYS A 170 -19.53 2.10 -18.42
C LYS A 170 -19.23 1.86 -16.93
N VAL A 171 -18.05 1.34 -16.60
CA VAL A 171 -17.60 1.16 -15.21
C VAL A 171 -17.46 2.50 -14.49
N TYR A 172 -16.86 3.51 -15.12
CA TYR A 172 -16.66 4.84 -14.53
C TYR A 172 -17.96 5.60 -14.25
N THR A 173 -18.99 5.39 -15.07
CA THR A 173 -20.28 6.10 -14.97
C THR A 173 -21.40 5.25 -14.37
N ALA A 174 -21.12 4.04 -13.89
CA ALA A 174 -22.12 3.13 -13.36
C ALA A 174 -22.87 3.72 -12.14
N MET A 175 -24.21 3.74 -12.21
CA MET A 175 -25.08 4.16 -11.12
C MET A 175 -26.22 3.14 -10.93
N PRO A 176 -26.38 2.53 -9.74
CA PRO A 176 -25.48 2.60 -8.59
C PRO A 176 -24.10 2.01 -8.92
N ARG A 177 -23.08 2.35 -8.11
CA ARG A 177 -21.71 1.84 -8.31
C ARG A 177 -21.68 0.31 -8.30
N ILE A 178 -20.85 -0.26 -9.17
CA ILE A 178 -20.58 -1.70 -9.20
C ILE A 178 -19.98 -2.12 -7.86
N HIS A 179 -20.52 -3.18 -7.29
CA HIS A 179 -20.08 -3.68 -5.99
C HIS A 179 -18.60 -4.09 -6.06
N ARG A 180 -17.79 -3.58 -5.11
CA ARG A 180 -16.34 -3.82 -5.01
C ARG A 180 -15.51 -3.39 -6.24
N GLU A 181 -16.05 -2.52 -7.08
CA GLU A 181 -15.23 -1.88 -8.10
C GLU A 181 -14.20 -0.95 -7.46
N ASN A 182 -12.93 -1.14 -7.81
CA ASN A 182 -11.85 -0.33 -7.28
C ASN A 182 -11.56 0.83 -8.22
N LEU A 183 -11.93 2.04 -7.81
CA LEU A 183 -11.65 3.30 -8.50
C LEU A 183 -10.57 4.13 -7.81
N SER A 184 -9.59 3.47 -7.16
CA SER A 184 -8.48 4.13 -6.46
C SER A 184 -7.83 5.24 -7.30
N GLY A 185 -7.46 6.32 -6.60
CA GLY A 185 -6.84 7.51 -7.19
C GLY A 185 -5.48 7.82 -6.58
N TYR A 186 -4.98 9.03 -6.86
CA TYR A 186 -3.60 9.45 -6.60
C TYR A 186 -3.13 9.40 -5.12
N THR A 187 -4.05 9.47 -4.16
CA THR A 187 -3.76 9.39 -2.71
C THR A 187 -3.75 7.97 -2.16
N THR A 188 -3.93 6.97 -3.02
CA THR A 188 -3.99 5.55 -2.66
C THR A 188 -3.06 4.75 -3.59
N GLY A 189 -3.24 3.43 -3.68
CA GLY A 189 -2.38 2.61 -4.52
C GLY A 189 -2.44 2.88 -6.02
N PHE A 190 -3.47 3.61 -6.49
CA PHE A 190 -3.69 3.99 -7.89
C PHE A 190 -3.55 2.81 -8.87
N TYR A 191 -4.04 1.64 -8.47
CA TYR A 191 -4.02 0.41 -9.27
C TYR A 191 -5.42 -0.06 -9.67
N GLY A 192 -6.48 0.67 -9.33
CA GLY A 192 -7.86 0.40 -9.73
C GLY A 192 -8.16 0.80 -11.17
N ALA A 193 -9.38 0.58 -11.65
CA ALA A 193 -9.77 0.78 -13.06
C ALA A 193 -9.49 2.20 -13.57
N THR A 194 -9.50 3.21 -12.69
CA THR A 194 -9.17 4.60 -13.03
C THR A 194 -7.76 4.76 -13.61
N ASN A 195 -6.81 3.91 -13.20
CA ASN A 195 -5.44 3.90 -13.70
C ASN A 195 -5.35 3.63 -15.21
N CYS A 196 -6.33 2.92 -15.80
CA CYS A 196 -6.35 2.63 -17.24
C CYS A 196 -6.37 3.88 -18.13
N LYS A 197 -6.87 5.02 -17.63
CA LYS A 197 -7.04 6.25 -18.42
C LYS A 197 -5.75 6.75 -19.06
N TRP A 198 -4.63 6.69 -18.33
CA TRP A 198 -3.32 7.07 -18.88
C TRP A 198 -2.92 6.16 -20.05
N PHE A 199 -2.98 4.84 -19.85
CA PHE A 199 -2.55 3.86 -20.87
C PHE A 199 -3.44 3.94 -22.11
N VAL A 200 -4.76 3.98 -21.93
CA VAL A 200 -5.71 4.05 -23.03
C VAL A 200 -5.59 5.38 -23.77
N GLY A 201 -5.52 6.50 -23.06
CA GLY A 201 -5.36 7.82 -23.67
C GLY A 201 -4.04 7.95 -24.45
N CYS A 202 -2.95 7.41 -23.91
CA CYS A 202 -1.63 7.43 -24.56
C CYS A 202 -1.61 6.57 -25.82
N ALA A 203 -2.16 5.35 -25.78
CA ALA A 203 -2.26 4.48 -26.96
C ALA A 203 -3.22 5.06 -28.02
N ALA A 204 -4.35 5.64 -27.63
CA ALA A 204 -5.38 6.12 -28.55
C ALA A 204 -5.04 7.45 -29.24
N LEU A 205 -4.01 8.17 -28.79
CA LEU A 205 -3.69 9.51 -29.28
C LEU A 205 -3.44 9.52 -30.80
N GLY A 206 -4.26 10.27 -31.54
CA GLY A 206 -4.17 10.37 -33.01
C GLY A 206 -4.85 9.22 -33.77
N SER A 207 -5.54 8.30 -33.08
CA SER A 207 -6.24 7.18 -33.72
C SER A 207 -7.63 7.54 -34.28
N GLY A 208 -8.23 8.64 -33.81
CA GLY A 208 -9.63 9.01 -34.12
C GLY A 208 -10.68 8.11 -33.45
N ILE A 209 -10.28 7.12 -32.64
CA ILE A 209 -11.20 6.18 -31.98
C ILE A 209 -11.63 6.75 -30.64
N GLU A 210 -12.93 6.96 -30.47
CA GLU A 210 -13.51 7.55 -29.26
C GLU A 210 -12.81 8.87 -28.86
N GLU A 211 -12.40 9.65 -29.86
CA GLU A 211 -11.35 10.68 -29.77
C GLU A 211 -11.56 11.67 -28.62
N LYS A 212 -12.79 12.17 -28.45
CA LYS A 212 -13.09 13.08 -27.35
C LYS A 212 -12.79 12.44 -26.00
N LEU A 213 -13.29 11.22 -25.78
CA LEU A 213 -13.17 10.52 -24.51
C LEU A 213 -11.73 10.10 -24.22
N THR A 214 -11.03 9.60 -25.23
CA THR A 214 -9.63 9.17 -25.09
C THR A 214 -8.69 10.35 -24.90
N THR A 215 -8.97 11.50 -25.51
CA THR A 215 -8.26 12.77 -25.24
C THR A 215 -8.50 13.26 -23.81
N ASP A 216 -9.76 13.26 -23.36
CA ASP A 216 -10.09 13.63 -21.97
C ASP A 216 -9.36 12.71 -20.97
N TRP A 217 -9.26 11.41 -21.26
CA TRP A 217 -8.54 10.43 -20.44
C TRP A 217 -7.03 10.59 -20.47
N LEU A 218 -6.44 10.96 -21.62
CA LEU A 218 -5.01 11.26 -21.73
C LEU A 218 -4.63 12.43 -20.82
N ILE A 219 -5.38 13.54 -20.92
CA ILE A 219 -5.13 14.75 -20.12
C ILE A 219 -5.34 14.46 -18.64
N TRP A 220 -6.45 13.81 -18.28
CA TRP A 220 -6.73 13.44 -16.91
C TRP A 220 -5.68 12.47 -16.35
N GLY A 221 -5.31 11.44 -17.13
CA GLY A 221 -4.35 10.41 -16.72
C GLY A 221 -2.97 10.97 -16.46
N TYR A 222 -2.48 11.88 -17.30
CA TYR A 222 -1.23 12.60 -17.05
C TYR A 222 -1.31 13.43 -15.76
N ASN A 223 -2.33 14.27 -15.63
CA ASN A 223 -2.48 15.16 -14.46
C ASN A 223 -2.57 14.36 -13.16
N GLU A 224 -3.31 13.25 -13.15
CA GLU A 224 -3.48 12.43 -11.96
C GLU A 224 -2.20 11.67 -11.59
N ASN A 225 -1.41 11.19 -12.56
CA ASN A 225 -0.10 10.61 -12.29
C ASN A 225 0.88 11.64 -11.73
N MET A 226 0.87 12.88 -12.23
CA MET A 226 1.69 13.96 -11.67
C MET A 226 1.27 14.30 -10.23
N ARG A 227 -0.03 14.31 -9.93
CA ARG A 227 -0.54 14.47 -8.55
C ARG A 227 -0.14 13.31 -7.65
N MET A 228 -0.12 12.08 -8.17
CA MET A 228 0.33 10.90 -7.43
C MET A 228 1.81 11.06 -7.06
N LEU A 229 2.66 11.46 -8.01
CA LEU A 229 4.08 11.66 -7.77
C LEU A 229 4.33 12.72 -6.68
N GLU A 230 3.62 13.84 -6.72
CA GLU A 230 3.73 14.89 -5.68
C GLU A 230 3.23 14.39 -4.32
N HIS A 231 2.11 13.67 -4.30
CA HIS A 231 1.58 13.08 -3.08
C HIS A 231 2.59 12.10 -2.45
N ARG A 232 3.20 11.24 -3.26
CA ARG A 232 4.16 10.22 -2.79
C ARG A 232 5.50 10.83 -2.39
N LYS A 233 5.95 11.87 -3.08
CA LYS A 233 7.11 12.68 -2.66
C LYS A 233 6.91 13.23 -1.25
N LYS A 234 5.74 13.83 -0.99
CA LYS A 234 5.38 14.31 0.35
C LYS A 234 5.27 13.15 1.34
N ALA A 235 4.67 12.03 0.94
CA ALA A 235 4.51 10.86 1.80
C ALA A 235 5.85 10.28 2.24
N CYS A 236 6.78 10.01 1.33
CA CYS A 236 8.08 9.42 1.65
C CYS A 236 9.02 10.36 2.41
N GLY A 237 8.88 11.68 2.26
CA GLY A 237 9.86 12.61 2.83
C GLY A 237 11.27 12.37 2.26
N ASP A 238 12.28 12.53 3.09
CA ASP A 238 13.70 12.31 2.80
C ASP A 238 14.20 10.90 3.13
N ASP A 239 13.44 10.16 3.93
CA ASP A 239 13.85 8.86 4.47
C ASP A 239 13.37 7.67 3.64
N GLY A 240 12.43 7.89 2.72
CA GLY A 240 11.76 6.84 1.97
C GLY A 240 10.43 6.42 2.62
N GLY A 241 9.81 5.38 2.07
CA GLY A 241 8.47 4.97 2.46
C GLY A 241 7.61 4.65 1.25
N SER A 242 6.31 4.87 1.38
CA SER A 242 5.33 4.72 0.29
C SER A 242 4.13 5.65 0.52
N ALA A 243 3.07 5.52 -0.28
CA ALA A 243 1.80 6.22 -0.02
C ALA A 243 1.00 5.60 1.15
N THR A 244 1.54 4.58 1.83
CA THR A 244 1.00 3.95 3.03
C THR A 244 2.14 3.35 3.86
N PRO A 245 2.05 3.38 5.20
CA PRO A 245 2.97 2.66 6.08
C PRO A 245 2.72 1.14 6.13
N THR A 246 1.61 0.62 5.61
CA THR A 246 1.26 -0.81 5.66
C THR A 246 2.00 -1.60 4.58
N LEU A 247 2.84 -2.56 5.00
CA LEU A 247 3.88 -3.14 4.14
C LEU A 247 3.35 -3.98 2.98
N GLY A 248 2.28 -4.75 3.18
CA GLY A 248 1.67 -5.54 2.10
C GLY A 248 1.20 -4.70 0.90
N TYR A 249 0.96 -3.41 1.11
CA TYR A 249 0.66 -2.44 0.07
C TYR A 249 1.91 -1.71 -0.41
N ALA A 250 2.71 -1.18 0.53
CA ALA A 250 3.91 -0.40 0.27
C ALA A 250 4.96 -1.18 -0.55
N PHE A 251 5.12 -2.47 -0.25
CA PHE A 251 6.01 -3.41 -0.94
C PHE A 251 5.29 -4.26 -1.98
N GLY A 252 3.97 -4.06 -2.14
CA GLY A 252 3.11 -4.83 -3.03
C GLY A 252 2.74 -4.03 -4.28
N ALA A 253 1.47 -3.64 -4.38
CA ALA A 253 0.95 -3.06 -5.62
C ALA A 253 1.28 -1.57 -5.81
N TYR A 254 1.56 -0.83 -4.73
CA TYR A 254 1.70 0.63 -4.79
C TYR A 254 2.83 1.08 -5.72
N PRO A 255 4.07 0.54 -5.64
CA PRO A 255 5.18 1.03 -6.47
C PRO A 255 4.94 0.88 -7.98
N TRP A 256 4.08 -0.04 -8.41
CA TRP A 256 3.77 -0.22 -9.83
C TRP A 256 3.19 1.01 -10.49
N ALA A 257 2.39 1.82 -9.78
CA ALA A 257 1.78 3.00 -10.39
C ALA A 257 2.85 4.00 -10.88
N GLU A 258 3.85 4.30 -10.04
CA GLU A 258 4.99 5.17 -10.41
C GLU A 258 5.86 4.52 -11.49
N GLN A 259 6.24 3.26 -11.30
CA GLN A 259 7.13 2.56 -12.23
C GLN A 259 6.51 2.46 -13.64
N ASN A 260 5.23 2.08 -13.73
CA ASN A 260 4.53 2.04 -15.01
C ASN A 260 4.45 3.41 -15.66
N PHE A 261 4.14 4.46 -14.91
CA PHE A 261 4.07 5.81 -15.45
C PHE A 261 5.45 6.26 -15.97
N PHE A 262 6.53 6.01 -15.24
CA PHE A 262 7.89 6.35 -15.69
C PHE A 262 8.27 5.62 -16.99
N TYR A 263 8.06 4.30 -17.09
CA TYR A 263 8.40 3.56 -18.31
C TYR A 263 7.51 3.93 -19.50
N THR A 264 6.22 4.14 -19.28
CA THR A 264 5.30 4.53 -20.37
C THR A 264 5.52 5.98 -20.80
N TRP A 265 5.86 6.89 -19.89
CA TRP A 265 6.31 8.23 -20.25
C TRP A 265 7.61 8.20 -21.06
N LEU A 266 8.61 7.45 -20.59
CA LEU A 266 9.91 7.31 -21.28
C LEU A 266 9.74 6.73 -22.69
N SER A 267 8.97 5.65 -22.83
CA SER A 267 8.73 5.03 -24.14
C SER A 267 7.87 5.90 -25.07
N ALA A 268 6.90 6.64 -24.54
CA ALA A 268 6.05 7.51 -25.34
C ALA A 268 6.75 8.81 -25.77
N THR A 269 7.67 9.35 -24.96
CA THR A 269 8.23 10.70 -25.17
C THR A 269 9.74 10.74 -25.41
N GLY A 270 10.46 9.66 -25.08
CA GLY A 270 11.93 9.64 -25.04
C GLY A 270 12.55 10.30 -23.82
N GLU A 271 11.75 10.86 -22.91
CA GLU A 271 12.22 11.59 -21.72
C GLU A 271 12.20 10.70 -20.47
N ASN A 272 13.33 10.54 -19.77
CA ASN A 272 13.33 9.91 -18.45
C ASN A 272 13.05 10.96 -17.37
N ILE A 273 11.83 10.98 -16.85
CA ILE A 273 11.42 11.91 -15.78
C ILE A 273 11.67 11.38 -14.37
N SER A 274 12.00 10.09 -14.20
CA SER A 274 12.19 9.49 -12.87
C SER A 274 13.26 10.21 -12.01
N PRO A 275 14.37 10.76 -12.56
CA PRO A 275 15.33 11.54 -11.77
C PRO A 275 14.75 12.75 -11.04
N ASN A 276 13.62 13.30 -11.52
CA ASN A 276 12.93 14.42 -10.87
C ASN A 276 12.12 14.00 -9.63
N TRP A 277 12.02 12.68 -9.39
CA TRP A 277 11.21 12.04 -8.35
C TRP A 277 12.04 11.04 -7.52
N PRO A 278 13.16 11.47 -6.90
CA PRO A 278 14.09 10.58 -6.23
C PRO A 278 13.53 9.90 -4.97
N HIS A 279 12.38 10.36 -4.44
CA HIS A 279 11.74 9.78 -3.26
C HIS A 279 11.40 8.29 -3.45
N SER A 280 11.03 7.87 -4.67
CA SER A 280 10.69 6.48 -4.96
C SER A 280 11.91 5.54 -4.87
N ALA A 281 13.13 6.08 -5.03
CA ALA A 281 14.36 5.30 -4.94
C ALA A 281 14.68 4.88 -3.49
N TRP A 282 14.27 5.68 -2.51
CA TRP A 282 14.56 5.45 -1.09
C TRP A 282 13.66 4.40 -0.42
N MET A 283 12.77 3.74 -1.18
CA MET A 283 11.97 2.62 -0.66
C MET A 283 12.86 1.53 -0.01
N ALA A 284 14.06 1.29 -0.55
CA ALA A 284 14.99 0.30 0.01
C ALA A 284 15.41 0.62 1.45
N ASN A 285 15.55 1.90 1.82
CA ASN A 285 15.84 2.28 3.21
C ASN A 285 14.67 1.90 4.13
N TYR A 286 13.43 2.18 3.71
CA TYR A 286 12.24 1.81 4.48
C TYR A 286 12.09 0.28 4.65
N VAL A 287 12.47 -0.52 3.64
CA VAL A 287 12.55 -1.98 3.76
C VAL A 287 13.49 -2.40 4.89
N ILE A 288 14.70 -1.86 4.95
CA ILE A 288 15.73 -2.23 5.95
C ILE A 288 15.30 -1.94 7.39
N TRP A 289 14.51 -0.88 7.59
CA TRP A 289 13.99 -0.53 8.92
C TRP A 289 12.81 -1.38 9.35
N ASN A 290 12.06 -1.94 8.40
CA ASN A 290 10.99 -2.90 8.66
C ASN A 290 11.46 -4.36 8.72
N TRP A 291 12.71 -4.63 8.36
CA TRP A 291 13.29 -5.98 8.32
C TRP A 291 13.76 -6.42 9.71
N ILE A 292 13.03 -7.36 10.32
CA ILE A 292 13.48 -8.06 11.53
C ILE A 292 14.25 -9.30 11.08
N GLU A 293 15.56 -9.30 11.30
CA GLU A 293 16.44 -10.44 11.02
C GLU A 293 16.22 -11.55 12.07
N THR A 294 16.10 -12.80 11.61
CA THR A 294 15.79 -13.95 12.48
C THR A 294 16.75 -15.12 12.30
N GLY A 295 17.65 -15.06 11.32
CA GLY A 295 18.45 -16.19 10.84
C GLY A 295 17.66 -17.14 9.93
N GLY A 296 16.37 -16.85 9.70
CA GLY A 296 15.47 -17.55 8.80
C GLY A 296 14.69 -16.53 7.96
N PRO A 297 13.43 -16.83 7.55
CA PRO A 297 12.59 -15.85 6.88
C PRO A 297 12.45 -14.57 7.73
N PRO A 298 12.58 -13.38 7.11
CA PRO A 298 12.47 -12.12 7.84
C PRO A 298 11.04 -11.88 8.34
N LEU A 299 10.93 -11.18 9.46
CA LEU A 299 9.66 -10.80 10.06
C LEU A 299 9.43 -9.27 9.96
N GLU A 300 8.19 -8.85 10.21
CA GLU A 300 7.75 -7.47 10.31
C GLU A 300 7.09 -7.18 11.67
N PHE A 301 6.76 -5.91 11.91
CA PHE A 301 6.18 -5.44 13.17
C PHE A 301 4.65 -5.58 13.25
N GLY A 302 3.97 -5.89 12.13
CA GLY A 302 2.50 -5.96 12.09
C GLY A 302 1.82 -4.59 12.14
N TYR A 303 2.28 -3.63 11.33
CA TYR A 303 1.66 -2.29 11.31
C TYR A 303 0.50 -2.20 10.31
N GLY A 304 -0.65 -1.71 10.78
CA GLY A 304 -1.84 -1.43 9.95
C GLY A 304 -2.45 -2.69 9.35
N ASP A 305 -3.20 -2.56 8.25
CA ASP A 305 -4.00 -3.64 7.64
C ASP A 305 -3.17 -4.80 7.00
N THR A 306 -2.50 -5.61 7.80
CA THR A 306 -1.73 -6.78 7.36
C THR A 306 -2.29 -8.11 7.90
N PRO A 307 -2.21 -9.22 7.15
CA PRO A 307 -2.57 -10.54 7.70
C PRO A 307 -1.55 -10.95 8.78
N HIS A 308 -1.73 -10.52 10.04
CA HIS A 308 -0.89 -10.76 11.23
C HIS A 308 -0.82 -12.25 11.66
N THR A 309 -0.88 -13.20 10.73
CA THR A 309 -0.89 -14.63 11.07
C THR A 309 0.49 -15.11 11.50
N THR A 310 1.54 -14.65 10.81
CA THR A 310 2.93 -15.06 11.07
C THR A 310 3.88 -13.89 11.24
N ASN A 311 3.43 -12.67 10.94
CA ASN A 311 4.27 -11.47 10.82
C ASN A 311 5.49 -11.68 9.89
N ALA A 312 5.36 -12.55 8.88
CA ALA A 312 6.39 -12.67 7.85
C ALA A 312 6.44 -11.39 7.01
N LEU A 313 7.66 -10.87 6.79
CA LEU A 313 7.85 -9.69 5.96
C LEU A 313 7.40 -9.97 4.52
N THR A 314 6.56 -9.09 3.98
CA THR A 314 6.05 -9.20 2.62
C THR A 314 7.12 -8.82 1.58
N ALA A 315 7.94 -9.80 1.17
CA ALA A 315 9.11 -9.56 0.31
C ALA A 315 8.95 -10.00 -1.16
N SER A 316 7.81 -10.57 -1.56
CA SER A 316 7.67 -11.27 -2.84
C SER A 316 7.83 -10.39 -4.09
N GLN A 317 7.53 -9.09 -4.01
CA GLN A 317 7.69 -8.15 -5.12
C GLN A 317 8.98 -7.32 -5.02
N LEU A 318 9.69 -7.37 -3.88
CA LEU A 318 10.85 -6.53 -3.62
C LEU A 318 11.99 -6.77 -4.61
N TYR A 319 12.16 -8.00 -5.11
CA TYR A 319 13.15 -8.28 -6.16
C TYR A 319 12.89 -7.43 -7.42
N SER A 320 11.64 -7.41 -7.87
CA SER A 320 11.24 -6.68 -9.08
C SER A 320 11.26 -5.17 -8.85
N HIS A 321 10.77 -4.69 -7.70
CA HIS A 321 10.81 -3.26 -7.38
C HIS A 321 12.25 -2.75 -7.27
N SER A 322 13.15 -3.52 -6.64
CA SER A 322 14.56 -3.16 -6.51
C SER A 322 15.26 -3.10 -7.86
N ALA A 323 14.98 -4.04 -8.78
CA ALA A 323 15.49 -4.00 -10.14
C ALA A 323 15.04 -2.73 -10.89
N ASN A 324 13.77 -2.34 -10.73
CA ASN A 324 13.25 -1.11 -11.32
C ASN A 324 13.90 0.14 -10.72
N ILE A 325 14.13 0.18 -9.40
CA ILE A 325 14.84 1.29 -8.76
C ILE A 325 16.27 1.40 -9.32
N ARG A 326 17.01 0.29 -9.39
CA ARG A 326 18.36 0.23 -9.95
C ARG A 326 18.42 0.77 -11.37
N HIS A 327 17.46 0.38 -12.21
CA HIS A 327 17.41 0.81 -13.60
C HIS A 327 17.05 2.29 -13.76
N LEU A 328 15.95 2.73 -13.12
CA LEU A 328 15.43 4.09 -13.28
C LEU A 328 16.32 5.15 -12.61
N PHE A 329 16.92 4.80 -11.47
CA PHE A 329 17.61 5.77 -10.61
C PHE A 329 19.12 5.53 -10.48
N GLY A 330 19.70 4.51 -11.12
CA GLY A 330 21.11 4.14 -10.95
C GLY A 330 22.11 5.29 -11.14
N LYS A 331 21.81 6.23 -12.05
CA LYS A 331 22.62 7.44 -12.30
C LYS A 331 22.22 8.62 -11.41
N ALA A 332 20.93 8.78 -11.12
CA ALA A 332 20.39 9.96 -10.44
C ALA A 332 20.41 9.86 -8.90
N ALA A 333 20.36 8.66 -8.35
CA ALA A 333 20.40 8.38 -6.91
C ALA A 333 21.22 7.11 -6.65
N PRO A 334 22.56 7.16 -6.84
CA PRO A 334 23.42 5.98 -6.82
C PRO A 334 23.39 5.24 -5.48
N ASP A 335 23.35 5.95 -4.34
CA ASP A 335 23.29 5.31 -3.02
C ASP A 335 21.98 4.56 -2.80
N ALA A 336 20.84 5.16 -3.21
CA ALA A 336 19.54 4.51 -3.12
C ALA A 336 19.45 3.29 -4.05
N ALA A 337 20.03 3.38 -5.26
CA ALA A 337 20.13 2.25 -6.19
C ALA A 337 21.05 1.14 -5.67
N ALA A 338 22.18 1.50 -5.05
CA ALA A 338 23.09 0.56 -4.39
C ALA A 338 22.39 -0.16 -3.23
N LEU A 339 21.58 0.56 -2.45
CA LEU A 339 20.78 -0.01 -1.38
C LEU A 339 19.68 -0.94 -1.91
N ALA A 340 19.01 -0.56 -3.00
CA ALA A 340 18.05 -1.42 -3.67
C ALA A 340 18.72 -2.72 -4.18
N ARG A 341 19.94 -2.63 -4.72
CA ARG A 341 20.71 -3.83 -5.10
C ARG A 341 21.01 -4.72 -3.89
N HIS A 342 21.36 -4.13 -2.75
CA HIS A 342 21.51 -4.90 -1.51
C HIS A 342 20.21 -5.62 -1.09
N ILE A 343 19.06 -4.94 -1.12
CA ILE A 343 17.75 -5.58 -0.87
C ILE A 343 17.48 -6.71 -1.85
N GLN A 344 17.78 -6.51 -3.13
CA GLN A 344 17.60 -7.52 -4.17
C GLN A 344 18.47 -8.77 -3.92
N ASP A 345 19.66 -8.61 -3.35
CA ASP A 345 20.55 -9.71 -2.97
C ASP A 345 20.08 -10.45 -1.72
N LEU A 346 19.44 -9.72 -0.79
CA LEU A 346 18.93 -10.24 0.49
C LEU A 346 17.67 -11.10 0.36
N VAL A 347 16.76 -10.76 -0.56
CA VAL A 347 15.49 -11.49 -0.69
C VAL A 347 15.72 -12.94 -1.14
N SER A 348 14.99 -13.86 -0.52
CA SER A 348 15.10 -15.29 -0.80
C SER A 348 14.58 -15.67 -2.19
N ASN A 349 13.48 -15.05 -2.63
CA ASN A 349 12.93 -15.25 -3.97
C ASN A 349 13.59 -14.29 -4.97
N LYS A 350 14.60 -14.79 -5.69
CA LYS A 350 15.32 -14.03 -6.73
C LYS A 350 14.65 -14.17 -8.10
N SER A 351 13.37 -13.85 -8.16
CA SER A 351 12.56 -13.93 -9.38
C SER A 351 11.76 -12.67 -9.61
N PHE A 352 11.54 -12.35 -10.88
CA PHE A 352 10.59 -11.33 -11.27
C PHE A 352 9.14 -11.79 -11.05
N THR A 353 8.25 -10.82 -10.91
CA THR A 353 6.80 -11.03 -10.84
C THR A 353 6.17 -11.08 -12.22
N THR A 354 5.18 -11.95 -12.42
CA THR A 354 4.46 -12.04 -13.69
C THR A 354 3.39 -10.96 -13.84
N ASN A 355 3.07 -10.20 -12.78
CA ASN A 355 2.07 -9.12 -12.83
C ASN A 355 2.42 -8.06 -13.88
N TRP A 356 3.71 -7.78 -14.07
CA TRP A 356 4.25 -6.90 -15.10
C TRP A 356 5.41 -7.62 -15.79
N PHE A 357 5.06 -8.66 -16.54
CA PHE A 357 6.03 -9.58 -17.17
C PHE A 357 7.07 -8.89 -18.07
N ILE A 358 6.77 -7.68 -18.55
CA ILE A 358 7.61 -6.92 -19.48
C ILE A 358 8.86 -6.34 -18.81
N TYR A 359 8.83 -6.04 -17.51
CA TYR A 359 9.91 -5.31 -16.86
C TYR A 359 11.30 -5.89 -17.08
N PRO A 360 11.55 -7.20 -16.94
CA PRO A 360 12.89 -7.76 -17.10
C PRO A 360 13.52 -7.39 -18.44
N PHE A 361 12.72 -7.26 -19.49
CA PHE A 361 13.18 -6.90 -20.83
C PHE A 361 13.44 -5.39 -20.98
N LEU A 362 12.84 -4.55 -20.15
CA LEU A 362 13.03 -3.09 -20.16
C LEU A 362 14.28 -2.62 -19.41
N LEU A 363 14.87 -3.47 -18.55
CA LEU A 363 15.99 -3.09 -17.67
C LEU A 363 17.34 -3.09 -18.42
N THR A 364 17.43 -2.38 -19.54
CA THR A 364 18.60 -2.41 -20.43
C THR A 364 19.87 -1.86 -19.78
N ASP A 365 19.72 -0.89 -18.86
CA ASP A 365 20.85 -0.30 -18.12
C ASP A 365 21.09 -0.94 -16.74
N LEU A 366 20.46 -2.08 -16.42
CA LEU A 366 20.51 -2.65 -15.06
C LEU A 366 21.94 -2.95 -14.58
N GLU A 367 22.79 -3.46 -15.48
CA GLU A 367 24.18 -3.81 -15.16
C GLU A 367 25.07 -2.57 -14.93
N GLN A 368 24.62 -1.39 -15.33
CA GLN A 368 25.31 -0.12 -15.05
C GLN A 368 25.01 0.41 -13.64
N SER A 369 24.11 -0.23 -12.89
CA SER A 369 23.80 0.21 -11.52
C SER A 369 24.98 -0.01 -10.56
N PRO A 370 25.14 0.86 -9.54
CA PRO A 370 26.22 0.74 -8.56
C PRO A 370 26.30 -0.64 -7.87
N PRO A 371 27.47 -1.01 -7.31
CA PRO A 371 27.59 -2.20 -6.46
C PRO A 371 26.67 -2.10 -5.23
N PRO A 372 26.30 -3.24 -4.60
CA PRO A 372 25.38 -3.22 -3.48
C PRO A 372 25.98 -2.45 -2.29
N LEU A 373 25.20 -1.52 -1.73
CA LEU A 373 25.53 -0.85 -0.48
C LEU A 373 24.91 -1.63 0.67
N LYS A 374 25.72 -2.46 1.33
CA LYS A 374 25.36 -3.06 2.62
C LYS A 374 25.66 -2.04 3.73
N PRO A 375 24.67 -1.61 4.52
CA PRO A 375 24.95 -0.74 5.66
C PRO A 375 25.75 -1.50 6.73
N ASP A 376 27.04 -1.17 6.91
CA ASP A 376 27.91 -1.84 7.89
C ASP A 376 27.46 -1.59 9.34
N ARG A 377 26.99 -0.36 9.61
CA ARG A 377 26.41 0.03 10.90
C ARG A 377 25.24 0.96 10.66
N LEU A 378 24.04 0.52 11.02
CA LEU A 378 22.85 1.35 11.06
C LEU A 378 22.81 2.09 12.41
N PRO A 379 22.27 3.32 12.48
CA PRO A 379 22.03 3.96 13.76
C PRO A 379 21.05 3.12 14.59
N HIS A 380 21.04 3.34 15.90
CA HIS A 380 20.13 2.62 16.80
C HIS A 380 18.66 3.02 16.61
N GLY A 381 18.38 4.22 16.09
CA GLY A 381 17.02 4.66 15.78
C GLY A 381 16.89 5.38 14.45
N ARG A 382 15.67 5.34 13.88
CA ARG A 382 15.26 6.16 12.72
C ARG A 382 13.81 6.57 12.82
N HIS A 383 13.51 7.81 12.46
CA HIS A 383 12.18 8.39 12.49
C HIS A 383 11.69 8.69 11.07
N PHE A 384 10.75 7.88 10.57
CA PHE A 384 10.06 8.13 9.31
C PHE A 384 8.86 9.05 9.56
N GLU A 385 9.12 10.37 9.57
CA GLU A 385 8.17 11.38 10.08
C GLU A 385 6.78 11.29 9.46
N ASN A 386 6.73 11.19 8.12
CA ASN A 386 5.47 11.18 7.37
C ASN A 386 4.77 9.81 7.37
N MET A 387 5.51 8.72 7.61
CA MET A 387 4.93 7.40 7.87
C MET A 387 4.32 7.33 9.28
N GLY A 388 4.86 8.12 10.21
CA GLY A 388 4.47 8.11 11.62
C GLY A 388 5.06 6.93 12.40
N GLN A 389 6.30 6.55 12.07
CA GLN A 389 6.97 5.39 12.62
C GLN A 389 8.38 5.73 13.06
N ILE A 390 8.72 5.30 14.27
CA ILE A 390 10.06 5.38 14.84
C ILE A 390 10.53 3.96 15.08
N PHE A 391 11.59 3.56 14.39
CA PHE A 391 12.20 2.26 14.56
C PHE A 391 13.40 2.37 15.48
N MET A 392 13.59 1.38 16.34
CA MET A 392 14.70 1.30 17.29
C MET A 392 15.28 -0.11 17.26
N ARG A 393 16.61 -0.26 17.29
CA ARG A 393 17.28 -1.57 17.26
C ARG A 393 18.64 -1.56 17.94
N SER A 394 19.00 -2.68 18.57
CA SER A 394 20.35 -2.85 19.15
C SER A 394 21.41 -3.17 18.10
N GLY A 395 20.99 -3.62 16.93
CA GLY A 395 21.81 -4.02 15.79
C GLY A 395 20.92 -4.53 14.65
N ALA A 396 21.48 -5.29 13.72
CA ALA A 396 20.78 -5.77 12.52
C ALA A 396 20.86 -7.30 12.35
N GLY A 397 21.26 -8.03 13.40
CA GLY A 397 21.41 -9.48 13.40
C GLY A 397 20.23 -10.21 14.07
N PRO A 398 20.24 -11.55 14.04
CA PRO A 398 19.18 -12.39 14.61
C PRO A 398 19.12 -12.41 16.15
N ASP A 399 20.19 -11.95 16.80
CA ASP A 399 20.29 -11.85 18.25
C ASP A 399 19.94 -10.46 18.79
N ASP A 400 19.61 -9.51 17.90
CA ASP A 400 19.30 -8.13 18.25
C ASP A 400 17.84 -7.94 18.68
N THR A 401 17.62 -6.84 19.40
CA THR A 401 16.30 -6.36 19.80
C THR A 401 15.82 -5.35 18.78
N TYR A 402 14.55 -5.45 18.38
CA TYR A 402 13.89 -4.56 17.44
C TYR A 402 12.64 -3.98 18.09
N CYS A 403 12.38 -2.70 17.85
CA CYS A 403 11.20 -2.00 18.34
C CYS A 403 10.63 -1.07 17.28
N LEU A 404 9.31 -1.06 17.15
CA LEU A 404 8.56 -0.02 16.44
C LEU A 404 7.82 0.80 17.49
N PHE A 405 7.85 2.12 17.37
CA PHE A 405 7.02 3.07 18.11
C PHE A 405 6.26 3.96 17.12
N THR A 406 4.95 4.10 17.28
CA THR A 406 4.09 4.79 16.31
C THR A 406 3.67 6.17 16.82
N ALA A 407 4.02 7.22 16.07
CA ALA A 407 3.66 8.59 16.40
C ALA A 407 3.86 9.50 15.19
N GLY A 408 2.98 10.48 15.00
CA GLY A 408 3.04 11.37 13.85
C GLY A 408 2.48 10.75 12.57
N GLY A 409 3.02 11.19 11.44
CA GLY A 409 2.60 10.78 10.10
C GLY A 409 1.40 11.54 9.55
N ILE A 410 1.30 11.50 8.23
CA ILE A 410 0.27 12.23 7.46
C ILE A 410 -0.67 11.30 6.68
N LEU A 411 -0.44 9.98 6.77
CA LEU A 411 -1.11 8.97 5.97
C LEU A 411 -2.17 8.23 6.80
N ALA A 412 -3.43 8.34 6.39
CA ALA A 412 -4.55 7.64 7.03
C ALA A 412 -4.89 6.28 6.38
N GLN A 413 -4.43 6.02 5.15
CA GLN A 413 -4.77 4.81 4.42
C GLN A 413 -4.17 3.59 5.12
N HIS A 414 -5.03 2.63 5.46
CA HIS A 414 -4.68 1.37 6.12
C HIS A 414 -4.03 1.48 7.51
N ARG A 415 -4.05 2.69 8.08
CA ARG A 415 -3.59 2.99 9.45
C ARG A 415 -4.66 2.56 10.46
N HIS A 416 -4.28 2.22 11.68
CA HIS A 416 -5.21 1.91 12.78
C HIS A 416 -5.38 3.09 13.76
N PHE A 417 -6.21 2.90 14.78
CA PHE A 417 -6.33 3.80 15.93
C PHE A 417 -5.24 3.50 16.97
N ASP A 418 -3.97 3.60 16.53
CA ASP A 418 -2.79 3.00 17.16
C ASP A 418 -1.73 4.03 17.59
N ALA A 419 -2.08 5.31 17.72
CA ALA A 419 -1.10 6.31 18.11
C ALA A 419 -0.48 6.00 19.48
N LEU A 420 0.85 6.10 19.57
CA LEU A 420 1.68 5.74 20.71
C LEU A 420 1.83 4.23 20.95
N ASN A 421 1.43 3.36 20.02
CA ASN A 421 1.69 1.93 20.08
C ASN A 421 3.19 1.65 20.06
N PHE A 422 3.60 0.55 20.71
CA PHE A 422 4.95 0.01 20.59
C PHE A 422 4.89 -1.49 20.32
N VAL A 423 5.81 -2.00 19.52
CA VAL A 423 5.98 -3.44 19.24
C VAL A 423 7.42 -3.78 19.54
N ILE A 424 7.69 -4.82 20.33
CA ILE A 424 9.05 -5.24 20.73
C ILE A 424 9.26 -6.69 20.30
N TYR A 425 10.35 -6.91 19.55
CA TYR A 425 10.84 -8.22 19.16
C TYR A 425 12.24 -8.47 19.75
N HIS A 426 12.43 -9.63 20.36
CA HIS A 426 13.74 -10.17 20.70
C HIS A 426 13.69 -11.69 20.68
N LYS A 427 14.10 -12.31 19.57
CA LYS A 427 13.96 -13.76 19.31
C LYS A 427 12.53 -14.30 19.43
N GLY A 428 11.56 -13.43 19.11
CA GLY A 428 10.12 -13.62 19.25
C GLY A 428 9.44 -12.26 19.50
N HIS A 429 8.19 -12.09 19.04
CA HIS A 429 7.37 -10.91 19.35
C HIS A 429 6.92 -10.94 20.82
N LEU A 430 7.48 -10.06 21.65
CA LEU A 430 7.28 -10.02 23.11
C LEU A 430 6.22 -9.01 23.53
N ALA A 431 6.15 -7.88 22.82
CA ALA A 431 5.00 -6.98 22.81
C ALA A 431 4.54 -6.91 21.35
N LEU A 432 3.38 -7.45 21.03
CA LEU A 432 2.90 -7.60 19.64
C LEU A 432 1.77 -6.63 19.30
N ASP A 433 1.54 -6.44 18.01
CA ASP A 433 0.32 -5.79 17.50
C ASP A 433 -0.74 -6.88 17.22
N SER A 434 -1.86 -6.84 17.93
CA SER A 434 -2.78 -7.98 18.04
C SER A 434 -3.94 -7.94 17.05
N GLY A 435 -4.64 -9.06 16.90
CA GLY A 435 -5.67 -9.22 15.87
C GLY A 435 -5.07 -9.47 14.49
N THR A 436 -5.92 -9.71 13.49
CA THR A 436 -5.46 -10.03 12.13
C THR A 436 -6.48 -9.67 11.08
N ARG A 437 -5.99 -9.31 9.90
CA ARG A 437 -6.80 -9.11 8.70
C ARG A 437 -7.14 -10.40 7.94
N HIS A 438 -6.76 -11.57 8.46
CA HIS A 438 -6.99 -12.86 7.80
C HIS A 438 -8.47 -13.10 7.47
N ASN A 439 -8.77 -13.38 6.20
CA ASN A 439 -10.12 -13.63 5.69
C ASN A 439 -11.16 -12.54 6.08
N GLU A 440 -10.74 -11.28 6.17
CA GLU A 440 -11.58 -10.12 6.52
C GLU A 440 -12.87 -10.01 5.69
N PHE A 441 -12.86 -10.47 4.44
CA PHE A 441 -14.01 -10.36 3.54
C PHE A 441 -15.13 -11.33 3.89
N VAL A 442 -14.80 -12.37 4.67
CA VAL A 442 -15.77 -13.30 5.24
C VAL A 442 -16.28 -12.76 6.59
N ASN A 443 -15.40 -12.12 7.38
CA ASN A 443 -15.76 -11.52 8.65
C ASN A 443 -15.11 -10.14 8.86
N GLY A 444 -15.80 -9.09 8.40
CA GLY A 444 -15.35 -7.70 8.57
C GLY A 444 -15.56 -7.14 9.99
N GLN A 445 -16.25 -7.87 10.88
CA GLN A 445 -16.51 -7.38 12.23
C GLN A 445 -15.22 -7.30 13.06
N HIS A 446 -14.33 -8.28 12.94
CA HIS A 446 -13.04 -8.27 13.65
C HIS A 446 -12.18 -7.06 13.24
N LEU A 447 -12.08 -6.81 11.92
CA LEU A 447 -11.38 -5.65 11.35
C LEU A 447 -11.86 -4.35 12.00
N ALA A 448 -13.17 -4.11 11.96
CA ALA A 448 -13.74 -2.84 12.38
C ALA A 448 -13.82 -2.66 13.91
N ASN A 449 -14.01 -3.74 14.68
CA ASN A 449 -14.36 -3.65 16.12
C ASN A 449 -13.23 -4.03 17.08
N TYR A 450 -12.19 -4.72 16.61
CA TYR A 450 -11.05 -5.08 17.44
C TYR A 450 -9.75 -4.64 16.77
N TYR A 451 -9.42 -5.23 15.62
CA TYR A 451 -8.11 -5.15 14.99
C TYR A 451 -7.67 -3.72 14.70
N ALA A 452 -8.53 -2.89 14.10
CA ALA A 452 -8.19 -1.51 13.81
C ALA A 452 -8.35 -0.57 15.01
N GLN A 453 -8.94 -1.03 16.12
CA GLN A 453 -9.27 -0.22 17.29
C GLN A 453 -8.12 -0.22 18.30
N THR A 454 -7.99 0.84 19.11
CA THR A 454 -6.88 1.00 20.08
C THR A 454 -6.72 -0.18 21.06
N VAL A 455 -7.79 -0.92 21.34
CA VAL A 455 -7.77 -2.10 22.22
C VAL A 455 -6.90 -3.25 21.70
N ALA A 456 -6.59 -3.29 20.41
CA ALA A 456 -5.69 -4.30 19.82
C ALA A 456 -4.20 -3.92 19.90
N HIS A 457 -3.88 -2.75 20.43
CA HIS A 457 -2.54 -2.16 20.38
C HIS A 457 -2.01 -1.91 21.79
N ASN A 458 -0.67 -1.86 21.95
CA ASN A 458 -0.01 -1.60 23.23
C ASN A 458 -0.14 -0.11 23.62
N CYS A 459 -1.36 0.33 23.90
CA CYS A 459 -1.78 1.72 24.08
C CYS A 459 -2.47 1.92 25.44
N VAL A 460 -2.85 3.16 25.72
CA VAL A 460 -3.72 3.48 26.87
C VAL A 460 -5.17 3.56 26.43
N LEU A 461 -6.10 3.04 27.25
CA LEU A 461 -7.54 3.24 27.12
C LEU A 461 -8.05 4.20 28.19
N ILE A 462 -9.08 4.99 27.86
CA ILE A 462 -9.78 5.88 28.79
C ILE A 462 -11.28 5.63 28.63
N HIS A 463 -11.87 4.97 29.63
CA HIS A 463 -13.26 4.49 29.59
C HIS A 463 -14.24 5.58 30.00
N GLN A 464 -14.77 6.29 29.00
CA GLN A 464 -15.84 7.27 29.14
C GLN A 464 -17.19 6.64 28.74
N PRO A 465 -18.19 6.58 29.65
CA PRO A 465 -19.53 6.10 29.34
C PRO A 465 -20.24 6.94 28.27
N GLY A 466 -21.05 6.29 27.43
CA GLY A 466 -21.87 6.98 26.41
C GLY A 466 -21.10 7.52 25.21
N LYS A 467 -19.80 7.20 25.08
CA LYS A 467 -18.98 7.61 23.94
C LYS A 467 -19.33 6.79 22.68
N PRO A 468 -19.53 7.44 21.50
CA PRO A 468 -19.75 6.72 20.24
C PRO A 468 -18.48 5.95 19.82
N PRO A 469 -18.63 4.81 19.11
CA PRO A 469 -17.49 4.07 18.57
C PRO A 469 -16.73 4.87 17.51
N ALA A 470 -15.43 4.63 17.37
CA ALA A 470 -14.63 5.22 16.30
C ALA A 470 -14.84 4.40 15.02
N ALA A 471 -15.41 5.02 13.98
CA ALA A 471 -15.70 4.34 12.73
C ALA A 471 -14.41 3.91 12.03
N TYR A 472 -14.44 2.71 11.42
CA TYR A 472 -13.36 2.21 10.59
C TYR A 472 -13.92 1.67 9.28
N TRP A 473 -13.09 1.58 8.25
CA TRP A 473 -13.49 0.96 6.99
C TRP A 473 -13.67 -0.56 7.20
N GLY A 474 -14.57 -1.20 6.45
CA GLY A 474 -14.78 -2.66 6.56
C GLY A 474 -15.95 -3.13 7.43
N GLY A 475 -16.70 -2.24 8.09
CA GLY A 475 -17.96 -2.62 8.72
C GLY A 475 -18.53 -1.61 9.70
N LYS A 476 -19.70 -1.94 10.26
CA LYS A 476 -20.27 -1.19 11.39
C LYS A 476 -19.44 -1.50 12.64
N VAL A 477 -19.03 -0.45 13.34
CA VAL A 477 -18.45 -0.57 14.68
C VAL A 477 -19.58 -0.53 15.70
N GLU A 478 -19.75 -1.60 16.47
CA GLU A 478 -20.86 -1.78 17.41
C GLU A 478 -20.48 -1.37 18.83
N GLY A 479 -19.19 -1.45 19.19
CA GLY A 479 -18.71 -1.24 20.56
C GLY A 479 -17.56 -0.24 20.66
N ASN A 480 -17.52 0.50 21.76
CA ASN A 480 -16.39 1.34 22.13
C ASN A 480 -15.67 0.72 23.33
N HIS A 481 -14.34 0.66 23.28
CA HIS A 481 -13.52 0.13 24.36
C HIS A 481 -12.50 1.15 24.89
N GLY A 482 -12.90 2.43 25.01
CA GLY A 482 -12.08 3.48 25.61
C GLY A 482 -10.93 4.00 24.73
N GLY A 483 -10.85 3.56 23.48
CA GLY A 483 -9.79 3.88 22.53
C GLY A 483 -9.85 5.29 21.93
N GLN A 484 -8.91 5.55 21.02
CA GLN A 484 -8.79 6.76 20.21
C GLN A 484 -10.02 6.96 19.32
N HIS A 485 -10.16 8.15 18.74
CA HIS A 485 -11.24 8.53 17.84
C HIS A 485 -10.74 9.07 16.50
N LYS A 486 -9.45 9.41 16.40
CA LYS A 486 -8.81 9.84 15.14
C LYS A 486 -7.52 9.05 14.94
N GLN A 487 -7.34 8.51 13.73
CA GLN A 487 -6.11 7.80 13.33
C GLN A 487 -4.91 8.75 13.21
N LEU A 488 -5.17 10.03 12.92
CA LEU A 488 -4.16 11.08 12.79
C LEU A 488 -4.32 12.12 13.90
N GLY A 489 -3.20 12.76 14.27
CA GLY A 489 -3.18 13.85 15.24
C GLY A 489 -2.12 13.69 16.34
N SER A 490 -1.44 12.56 16.41
CA SER A 490 -0.28 12.43 17.29
C SER A 490 0.91 13.22 16.75
N VAL A 491 1.74 13.73 17.65
CA VAL A 491 2.88 14.59 17.34
C VAL A 491 4.10 14.09 18.10
N VAL A 492 5.18 13.81 17.37
CA VAL A 492 6.49 13.53 17.98
C VAL A 492 7.03 14.85 18.56
N LYS A 493 7.34 14.84 19.85
CA LYS A 493 7.83 15.99 20.61
C LYS A 493 9.34 15.97 20.80
N ALA A 494 9.94 14.79 20.81
CA ALA A 494 11.39 14.60 20.83
C ALA A 494 11.76 13.23 20.23
N PHE A 495 12.91 13.17 19.58
CA PHE A 495 13.55 11.95 19.11
C PHE A 495 15.07 12.12 19.22
N GLU A 496 15.74 11.17 19.87
CA GLU A 496 17.20 11.16 20.03
C GLU A 496 17.72 9.73 19.91
N THR A 497 18.89 9.56 19.27
CA THR A 497 19.55 8.26 19.18
C THR A 497 21.06 8.40 19.29
N ASN A 498 21.68 7.52 20.07
CA ASN A 498 23.12 7.37 20.21
C ASN A 498 23.45 5.91 20.60
N ASP A 499 24.72 5.64 20.91
CA ASP A 499 25.20 4.28 21.22
C ASP A 499 24.72 3.72 22.57
N GLN A 500 24.18 4.58 23.45
CA GLN A 500 23.68 4.18 24.77
C GLN A 500 22.17 3.99 24.78
N PHE A 501 21.43 4.84 24.04
CA PHE A 501 19.99 4.80 24.02
C PHE A 501 19.34 5.34 22.73
N VAL A 502 18.07 4.96 22.56
CA VAL A 502 17.10 5.66 21.69
C VAL A 502 15.99 6.22 22.57
N TYR A 503 15.64 7.48 22.38
CA TYR A 503 14.57 8.16 23.10
C TYR A 503 13.54 8.70 22.10
N ALA A 504 12.26 8.50 22.41
CA ALA A 504 11.15 9.13 21.70
C ALA A 504 10.12 9.63 22.71
N ALA A 505 9.58 10.83 22.46
CA ALA A 505 8.45 11.38 23.19
C ALA A 505 7.38 11.84 22.20
N ALA A 506 6.12 11.53 22.48
CA ALA A 506 5.02 11.93 21.62
C ALA A 506 3.74 12.25 22.41
N ASP A 507 2.91 13.10 21.79
CA ASP A 507 1.61 13.54 22.31
C ASP A 507 0.52 13.08 21.35
N ALA A 508 -0.42 12.25 21.82
CA ALA A 508 -1.56 11.79 21.05
C ALA A 508 -2.88 12.30 21.60
N THR A 509 -2.87 13.37 22.40
CA THR A 509 -4.10 13.95 22.99
C THR A 509 -5.17 14.15 21.92
N ALA A 510 -4.81 14.73 20.77
CA ALA A 510 -5.73 14.96 19.65
C ALA A 510 -6.37 13.69 19.08
N CYS A 511 -5.66 12.55 19.11
CA CYS A 511 -6.20 11.25 18.68
C CYS A 511 -7.29 10.74 19.63
N TYR A 512 -7.26 11.13 20.91
CA TYR A 512 -8.24 10.70 21.92
C TYR A 512 -9.52 11.56 21.90
N LEU A 513 -9.46 12.75 21.29
CA LEU A 513 -10.57 13.70 21.23
C LEU A 513 -11.62 13.29 20.20
N HIS A 514 -12.89 13.29 20.60
CA HIS A 514 -14.02 12.90 19.74
C HIS A 514 -14.75 14.09 19.11
N GLY A 515 -14.51 15.30 19.60
CA GLY A 515 -15.20 16.51 19.17
C GLY A 515 -16.58 16.66 19.82
N PRO A 516 -17.45 17.52 19.28
CA PRO A 516 -18.79 17.70 19.82
C PRO A 516 -19.64 16.42 19.66
N VAL A 517 -20.11 15.86 20.77
CA VAL A 517 -21.07 14.75 20.79
C VAL A 517 -22.32 15.19 21.54
N LYS A 518 -23.36 15.50 20.77
CA LYS A 518 -24.69 15.85 21.29
C LYS A 518 -25.42 14.61 21.77
N ARG A 519 -26.15 14.73 22.86
CA ARG A 519 -26.99 13.67 23.42
C ARG A 519 -28.40 14.19 23.61
N GLU A 520 -29.38 13.49 23.05
CA GLU A 520 -30.78 13.91 23.16
C GLU A 520 -31.23 13.88 24.63
N GLY A 521 -31.78 15.00 25.11
CA GLY A 521 -32.24 15.13 26.50
C GLY A 521 -31.14 15.12 27.58
N LEU A 522 -29.86 15.17 27.19
CA LEU A 522 -28.71 15.15 28.10
C LEU A 522 -27.72 16.27 27.73
N PRO A 523 -26.85 16.73 28.65
CA PRO A 523 -25.75 17.62 28.30
C PRO A 523 -24.84 16.98 27.25
N ASP A 524 -24.13 17.81 26.48
CA ASP A 524 -23.10 17.33 25.56
C ASP A 524 -22.07 16.46 26.31
N LEU A 525 -21.54 15.44 25.63
CA LEU A 525 -20.51 14.59 26.21
C LEU A 525 -19.18 15.38 26.21
N PRO A 526 -18.54 15.62 27.38
CA PRO A 526 -17.24 16.29 27.40
C PRO A 526 -16.17 15.44 26.72
N GLU A 527 -15.07 16.07 26.32
CA GLU A 527 -13.89 15.30 25.90
C GLU A 527 -13.41 14.41 27.03
N LYS A 528 -12.81 13.25 26.72
CA LYS A 528 -12.41 12.28 27.75
C LYS A 528 -11.07 12.58 28.42
N ALA A 529 -10.24 13.42 27.81
CA ALA A 529 -8.88 13.69 28.26
C ALA A 529 -8.39 15.08 27.85
N THR A 530 -7.48 15.62 28.64
CA THR A 530 -6.73 16.87 28.37
C THR A 530 -5.26 16.61 28.04
N LEU A 531 -4.74 15.42 28.36
CA LEU A 531 -3.37 15.03 28.06
C LEU A 531 -3.27 13.52 27.88
N VAL A 532 -2.64 13.08 26.78
CA VAL A 532 -2.21 11.70 26.56
C VAL A 532 -0.84 11.72 25.87
N THR A 533 0.22 11.51 26.64
CA THR A 533 1.60 11.51 26.13
C THR A 533 2.32 10.24 26.54
N ARG A 534 3.26 9.80 25.70
CA ARG A 534 4.15 8.67 25.97
C ARG A 534 5.60 9.08 25.73
N GLN A 535 6.47 8.63 26.62
CA GLN A 535 7.92 8.63 26.44
C GLN A 535 8.41 7.18 26.42
N LEU A 536 9.28 6.85 25.49
CA LEU A 536 9.89 5.54 25.35
C LEU A 536 11.40 5.71 25.26
N VAL A 537 12.13 5.10 26.19
CA VAL A 537 13.58 5.00 26.17
C VAL A 537 13.95 3.54 25.93
N PHE A 538 14.71 3.27 24.88
CA PHE A 538 15.37 1.99 24.66
C PHE A 538 16.85 2.11 25.06
N LEU A 539 17.19 1.58 26.23
CA LEU A 539 18.55 1.47 26.73
C LEU A 539 19.20 0.21 26.13
N MET A 540 20.32 0.41 25.43
CA MET A 540 20.97 -0.66 24.71
C MET A 540 21.48 -1.76 25.67
N PRO A 541 21.42 -3.06 25.27
CA PRO A 541 20.80 -3.57 24.05
C PRO A 541 19.37 -4.12 24.23
N LYS A 542 18.80 -4.11 25.44
CA LYS A 542 17.59 -4.92 25.78
C LYS A 542 16.62 -4.32 26.80
N HIS A 543 16.79 -3.08 27.23
CA HIS A 543 15.96 -2.51 28.30
C HIS A 543 15.09 -1.36 27.80
N PHE A 544 13.80 -1.39 28.12
CA PHE A 544 12.88 -0.33 27.76
C PHE A 544 12.31 0.33 29.01
N VAL A 545 12.16 1.66 28.97
CA VAL A 545 11.38 2.43 29.94
C VAL A 545 10.26 3.13 29.19
N ILE A 546 9.02 2.85 29.59
CA ILE A 546 7.82 3.45 29.00
C ILE A 546 7.16 4.29 30.08
N PHE A 547 6.97 5.57 29.80
CA PHE A 547 6.39 6.52 30.75
C PHE A 547 5.24 7.29 30.11
N ASP A 548 4.03 7.02 30.60
CA ASP A 548 2.79 7.64 30.13
C ASP A 548 2.32 8.73 31.11
N ARG A 549 1.89 9.87 30.56
CA ARG A 549 1.13 10.89 31.31
C ARG A 549 -0.24 11.02 30.69
N VAL A 550 -1.26 10.75 31.51
CA VAL A 550 -2.65 10.66 31.06
C VAL A 550 -3.54 11.42 32.05
N THR A 551 -4.15 12.50 31.58
CA THR A 551 -5.09 13.32 32.36
C THR A 551 -6.48 13.19 31.74
N SER A 552 -7.38 12.48 32.42
CA SER A 552 -8.80 12.45 32.05
C SER A 552 -9.51 13.71 32.55
N THR A 553 -10.58 14.11 31.88
CA THR A 553 -11.44 15.24 32.30
C THR A 553 -12.30 14.91 33.51
N ASP A 554 -12.54 13.62 33.75
CA ASP A 554 -13.22 13.08 34.91
C ASP A 554 -12.31 12.05 35.61
N ALA A 555 -12.13 12.18 36.92
CA ALA A 555 -11.31 11.26 37.71
C ALA A 555 -11.90 9.84 37.77
N ALA A 556 -13.21 9.69 37.57
CA ALA A 556 -13.90 8.40 37.57
C ALA A 556 -13.64 7.58 36.29
N TYR A 557 -13.10 8.17 35.23
CA TYR A 557 -12.76 7.42 34.02
C TYR A 557 -11.60 6.47 34.28
N LYS A 558 -11.93 5.16 34.31
CA LYS A 558 -10.97 4.07 34.37
C LYS A 558 -9.99 4.18 33.22
N LYS A 559 -8.71 3.93 33.50
CA LYS A 559 -7.63 3.89 32.52
C LYS A 559 -7.01 2.51 32.52
N ASP A 560 -6.79 1.95 31.34
CA ASP A 560 -6.07 0.70 31.16
C ASP A 560 -4.80 0.97 30.35
N TRP A 561 -3.69 0.36 30.75
CA TRP A 561 -2.45 0.31 29.96
C TRP A 561 -2.32 -1.10 29.40
N LEU A 562 -2.22 -1.21 28.07
CA LEU A 562 -2.27 -2.50 27.39
C LEU A 562 -0.88 -3.02 27.03
N LEU A 563 -0.70 -4.33 27.19
CA LEU A 563 0.45 -5.10 26.73
C LEU A 563 -0.04 -6.44 26.17
N HIS A 564 0.07 -6.59 24.85
CA HIS A 564 -0.32 -7.78 24.11
C HIS A 564 0.87 -8.73 23.99
N THR A 565 0.64 -9.99 24.37
CA THR A 565 1.64 -11.07 24.35
C THR A 565 1.08 -12.25 23.54
N ALA A 566 1.96 -13.01 22.88
CA ALA A 566 1.54 -14.15 22.03
C ALA A 566 0.95 -15.32 22.85
N HIS A 567 1.38 -15.47 24.09
CA HIS A 567 0.91 -16.51 25.01
C HIS A 567 0.46 -15.89 26.32
N GLU A 568 -0.26 -16.67 27.12
CA GLU A 568 -0.69 -16.25 28.46
C GLU A 568 0.53 -15.83 29.30
N PRO A 569 0.57 -14.57 29.77
CA PRO A 569 1.68 -14.09 30.59
C PRO A 569 1.55 -14.60 32.03
N ARG A 570 2.69 -14.71 32.72
CA ARG A 570 2.72 -14.96 34.18
C ARG A 570 2.82 -13.64 34.91
N ILE A 571 2.02 -13.46 35.95
CA ILE A 571 2.01 -12.23 36.76
C ILE A 571 2.42 -12.59 38.19
N GLU A 572 3.50 -11.97 38.66
CA GLU A 572 4.04 -12.13 40.02
C GLU A 572 4.24 -10.74 40.63
N GLY A 573 3.36 -10.36 41.55
CA GLY A 573 3.30 -8.99 42.07
C GLY A 573 3.09 -7.98 40.93
N GLN A 574 3.95 -6.96 40.87
CA GLN A 574 3.94 -5.94 39.82
C GLN A 574 4.74 -6.32 38.57
N THR A 575 5.08 -7.60 38.37
CA THR A 575 5.91 -8.06 37.24
C THR A 575 5.13 -9.02 36.34
N ILE A 576 5.06 -8.67 35.05
CA ILE A 576 4.58 -9.52 33.97
C ILE A 576 5.78 -10.22 33.34
N ARG A 577 5.72 -11.54 33.20
CA ARG A 577 6.64 -12.34 32.40
C ARG A 577 5.91 -12.86 31.17
N ALA A 578 6.47 -12.62 30.00
CA ALA A 578 5.99 -13.16 28.73
C ALA A 578 7.12 -13.90 28.00
N ASP A 579 6.79 -15.05 27.43
CA ASP A 579 7.69 -15.89 26.64
C ASP A 579 7.09 -16.06 25.24
N HIS A 580 7.90 -15.96 24.19
CA HIS A 580 7.48 -16.28 22.83
C HIS A 580 8.67 -16.78 22.01
N VAL A 581 8.52 -17.95 21.37
CA VAL A 581 9.60 -18.66 20.67
C VAL A 581 10.83 -18.85 21.57
N LYS A 582 11.90 -18.08 21.37
CA LYS A 582 13.14 -18.11 22.19
C LYS A 582 13.31 -16.84 23.02
N GLY A 583 12.41 -15.87 22.87
CA GLY A 583 12.42 -14.60 23.57
C GLY A 583 11.73 -14.67 24.93
N ARG A 584 12.18 -13.82 25.85
CA ARG A 584 11.53 -13.59 27.15
C ARG A 584 11.58 -12.11 27.49
N MET A 585 10.46 -11.59 27.97
CA MET A 585 10.33 -10.25 28.53
C MET A 585 9.92 -10.32 30.00
N PHE A 586 10.51 -9.42 30.79
CA PHE A 586 10.00 -9.04 32.10
C PHE A 586 9.58 -7.57 32.03
N CYS A 587 8.30 -7.30 32.29
CA CYS A 587 7.75 -5.95 32.37
C CYS A 587 7.35 -5.69 33.82
N ARG A 588 8.03 -4.75 34.48
CA ARG A 588 7.76 -4.36 35.87
C ARG A 588 7.02 -3.02 35.90
N THR A 589 5.83 -3.02 36.49
CA THR A 589 5.10 -1.78 36.76
C THR A 589 5.75 -1.06 37.93
N LEU A 590 6.18 0.18 37.69
CA LEU A 590 6.70 1.09 38.73
C LEU A 590 5.63 2.06 39.21
N LEU A 591 4.82 2.57 38.28
CA LEU A 591 3.72 3.49 38.55
C LEU A 591 2.47 3.11 37.73
N PRO A 592 1.27 3.33 38.29
CA PRO A 592 1.03 3.66 39.69
C PRO A 592 1.42 2.47 40.59
N GLU A 593 1.82 2.75 41.84
CA GLU A 593 2.33 1.71 42.75
C GLU A 593 1.28 0.63 43.05
N ASP A 594 0.01 1.01 43.05
CA ASP A 594 -1.17 0.19 43.32
C ASP A 594 -1.86 -0.34 42.04
N ALA A 595 -1.16 -0.36 40.90
CA ALA A 595 -1.72 -0.87 39.65
C ALA A 595 -2.22 -2.32 39.79
N SER A 596 -3.44 -2.58 39.29
CA SER A 596 -3.98 -3.93 39.17
C SER A 596 -3.66 -4.52 37.80
N LEU A 597 -3.08 -5.72 37.81
CA LEU A 597 -2.65 -6.44 36.61
C LEU A 597 -3.58 -7.63 36.38
N THR A 598 -4.27 -7.64 35.23
CA THR A 598 -5.23 -8.70 34.89
C THR A 598 -4.94 -9.24 33.49
N PRO A 599 -4.64 -10.53 33.32
CA PRO A 599 -4.53 -11.13 32.00
C PRO A 599 -5.92 -11.29 31.41
N VAL A 600 -6.09 -10.90 30.14
CA VAL A 600 -7.31 -11.11 29.35
C VAL A 600 -6.91 -11.79 28.05
N GLY A 601 -7.38 -13.01 27.84
CA GLY A 601 -7.03 -13.82 26.68
C GLY A 601 -7.52 -15.26 26.83
N GLY A 602 -7.03 -16.14 25.96
CA GLY A 602 -7.43 -17.54 25.89
C GLY A 602 -8.72 -17.76 25.11
N PRO A 603 -9.15 -19.03 24.93
CA PRO A 603 -10.30 -19.37 24.09
C PRO A 603 -11.58 -18.59 24.44
N GLY A 604 -12.11 -17.86 23.46
CA GLY A 604 -13.31 -17.02 23.63
C GLY A 604 -13.05 -15.64 24.22
N LYS A 605 -11.78 -15.28 24.46
CA LYS A 605 -11.34 -13.94 24.91
C LYS A 605 -10.06 -13.46 24.21
N GLU A 606 -9.60 -14.15 23.16
CA GLU A 606 -8.41 -13.79 22.38
C GLU A 606 -8.50 -12.35 21.87
N PHE A 607 -9.71 -11.93 21.48
CA PHE A 607 -10.02 -10.62 20.92
C PHE A 607 -11.16 -9.94 21.69
N TRP A 608 -11.07 -9.99 23.03
CA TRP A 608 -12.10 -9.45 23.91
C TRP A 608 -12.11 -7.92 23.87
N ALA A 609 -13.20 -7.34 23.39
CA ALA A 609 -13.42 -5.90 23.45
C ALA A 609 -14.92 -5.56 23.48
N ALA A 610 -15.24 -4.46 24.16
CA ALA A 610 -16.61 -3.95 24.28
C ALA A 610 -17.66 -5.01 24.71
N GLY A 611 -17.27 -5.91 25.62
CA GLY A 611 -18.17 -6.89 26.24
C GLY A 611 -18.35 -8.20 25.47
N LYS A 612 -17.63 -8.42 24.36
CA LYS A 612 -17.63 -9.70 23.64
C LYS A 612 -16.29 -10.01 22.96
N ASN A 613 -16.14 -11.24 22.49
CA ASN A 613 -15.01 -11.64 21.65
C ASN A 613 -15.31 -11.35 20.18
N TRP A 614 -14.41 -10.64 19.50
CA TRP A 614 -14.50 -10.39 18.07
C TRP A 614 -13.74 -11.47 17.31
N ASN A 615 -14.39 -12.63 17.12
CA ASN A 615 -13.74 -13.79 16.49
C ASN A 615 -13.23 -13.49 15.07
N ILE A 616 -12.19 -14.21 14.65
CA ILE A 616 -11.72 -14.28 13.27
C ILE A 616 -12.20 -15.58 12.60
N VAL A 617 -12.13 -15.62 11.27
CA VAL A 617 -12.23 -16.90 10.54
C VAL A 617 -10.93 -17.66 10.74
N LYS A 618 -11.01 -18.88 11.28
CA LYS A 618 -9.82 -19.67 11.66
C LYS A 618 -9.35 -20.65 10.57
N ASP A 619 -9.99 -20.66 9.41
CA ASP A 619 -9.65 -21.58 8.32
C ASP A 619 -8.20 -21.42 7.87
N GLY A 620 -7.45 -22.52 7.90
CA GLY A 620 -6.03 -22.56 7.57
C GLY A 620 -5.09 -21.96 8.62
N LEU A 621 -5.62 -21.46 9.74
CA LEU A 621 -4.83 -20.97 10.87
C LEU A 621 -4.53 -22.10 11.85
N LYS A 622 -3.33 -22.05 12.41
CA LYS A 622 -2.90 -22.91 13.51
C LYS A 622 -3.04 -22.17 14.84
N PRO A 623 -3.03 -22.85 15.99
CA PRO A 623 -3.15 -22.20 17.30
C PRO A 623 -2.13 -21.08 17.53
N GLU A 624 -0.92 -21.18 16.97
CA GLU A 624 0.10 -20.13 17.07
C GLU A 624 -0.21 -18.86 16.24
N ASN A 625 -1.21 -18.90 15.37
CA ASN A 625 -1.66 -17.76 14.58
C ASN A 625 -2.86 -17.02 15.19
N LEU A 626 -3.37 -17.49 16.34
CA LEU A 626 -4.60 -17.01 16.98
C LEU A 626 -4.35 -16.02 18.11
#